data_AF-A0A0C1GTJ1-F1
#
_entry.id   AF-A0A0C1GTJ1-F1
#
_cell.length_a   1.000
_cell.length_b   1.000
_cell.length_c   1.000
_cell.angle_alpha   90.00
_cell.angle_beta   90.00
_cell.angle_gamma   90.00
#
_symmetry.space_group_name_H-M   'P 1'
#
loop_
_entity.id
_entity.type
_entity.pdbx_description
1 polymer ?
#
loop_
_entity_poly.entity_id
_entity_poly.type
_entity_poly.pdbx_seq_one_letter_code
_entity_poly.pdbx_strand_id
1 'polypeptide(L)'
;MYARAGRTFGGNFPLFAIFSAIPVALDLFIEFANVRSSSGAIGANLFLYALITLYSHRLLLSGKSIPFSAMFGRKQNSPLEGPQKPFMLRLVAFWLFSAVVWALFCWAVYQIAGGEGRDVLYVVMIIALVPAAPVVYVALALFGTVFPAAAALQDAAMSNALARGKKTFWRTLFRLIAGNGLFTLAALAGATFLFFAVGGGINFALETFLSFLSGLVGLFGIHLTATALCMAYEEARELSEAEVFS
;
A
#
# COMPACT_ATOMS: atom_id res chain seq x y z
N MET A 1 0.90 -8.32 -14.08
CA MET A 1 0.69 -7.52 -12.86
C MET A 1 -0.26 -6.34 -13.10
N TYR A 2 0.14 -5.31 -13.86
CA TYR A 2 -0.71 -4.13 -14.11
C TYR A 2 -2.10 -4.45 -14.68
N ALA A 3 -2.22 -5.36 -15.65
CA ALA A 3 -3.51 -5.74 -16.19
C ALA A 3 -4.46 -6.34 -15.13
N ARG A 4 -3.92 -7.14 -14.20
CA ARG A 4 -4.70 -7.72 -13.08
C ARG A 4 -5.08 -6.64 -12.08
N ALA A 5 -4.12 -5.83 -11.65
CA ALA A 5 -4.35 -4.71 -10.74
C ALA A 5 -5.38 -3.72 -11.32
N GLY A 6 -5.24 -3.34 -12.59
CA GLY A 6 -6.15 -2.43 -13.28
C GLY A 6 -7.57 -2.99 -13.42
N ARG A 7 -7.70 -4.28 -13.75
CA ARG A 7 -9.02 -4.94 -13.83
C ARG A 7 -9.71 -4.98 -12.46
N THR A 8 -8.99 -5.40 -11.42
CA THR A 8 -9.56 -5.50 -10.06
C THR A 8 -9.82 -4.13 -9.46
N PHE A 9 -8.93 -3.16 -9.65
CA PHE A 9 -9.10 -1.78 -9.18
C PHE A 9 -10.25 -1.09 -9.91
N GLY A 10 -10.30 -1.18 -11.25
CA GLY A 10 -11.37 -0.60 -12.06
C GLY A 10 -12.73 -1.22 -11.77
N GLY A 11 -12.80 -2.55 -11.66
CA GLY A 11 -14.03 -3.25 -11.30
C GLY A 11 -14.55 -2.93 -9.89
N ASN A 12 -13.70 -2.37 -9.03
CA ASN A 12 -14.05 -1.94 -7.68
C ASN A 12 -13.79 -0.43 -7.47
N PHE A 13 -13.76 0.37 -8.55
CA PHE A 13 -13.39 1.78 -8.49
C PHE A 13 -14.21 2.58 -7.47
N PRO A 14 -15.55 2.42 -7.35
CA PRO A 14 -16.30 3.19 -6.36
C PRO A 14 -15.84 2.95 -4.92
N LEU A 15 -15.39 1.74 -4.59
CA LEU A 15 -14.85 1.43 -3.27
C LEU A 15 -13.54 2.19 -3.01
N PHE A 16 -12.61 2.17 -3.98
CA PHE A 16 -11.35 2.90 -3.87
C PHE A 16 -11.56 4.41 -3.89
N ALA A 17 -12.54 4.91 -4.64
CA ALA A 17 -12.93 6.32 -4.62
C ALA A 17 -13.44 6.74 -3.23
N ILE A 18 -14.31 5.96 -2.59
CA ILE A 18 -14.75 6.22 -1.22
C ILE A 18 -13.55 6.23 -0.27
N PHE A 19 -12.65 5.25 -0.37
CA PHE A 19 -11.45 5.20 0.46
C PHE A 19 -10.51 6.39 0.23
N SER A 20 -10.42 6.91 -0.99
CA SER A 20 -9.62 8.10 -1.30
C SER A 20 -10.27 9.38 -0.78
N ALA A 21 -11.61 9.43 -0.78
CA ALA A 21 -12.36 10.59 -0.30
C ALA A 21 -12.32 10.74 1.23
N ILE A 22 -12.17 9.65 1.98
CA ILE A 22 -12.18 9.69 3.45
C ILE A 22 -11.04 10.55 4.04
N PRO A 23 -9.75 10.36 3.69
CA PRO A 23 -8.67 11.21 4.19
C PRO A 23 -8.88 12.67 3.83
N VAL A 24 -9.29 12.96 2.59
CA VAL A 24 -9.58 14.33 2.15
C VAL A 24 -10.70 14.95 2.99
N ALA A 25 -11.79 14.22 3.23
CA ALA A 25 -12.88 14.70 4.06
C ALA A 25 -12.48 14.88 5.53
N LEU A 26 -11.61 14.02 6.06
CA LEU A 26 -11.07 14.14 7.41
C LEU A 26 -10.18 15.37 7.55
N ASP A 27 -9.29 15.62 6.58
CA ASP A 27 -8.41 16.79 6.58
C ASP A 27 -9.23 18.08 6.52
N LEU A 28 -10.23 18.14 5.63
CA LEU A 28 -11.17 19.28 5.56
C LEU A 28 -11.96 19.49 6.85
N PHE A 29 -12.40 18.40 7.49
CA PHE A 29 -13.12 18.49 8.76
C PHE A 29 -12.23 19.02 9.89
N ILE A 30 -10.98 18.54 9.96
CA ILE A 30 -10.01 18.99 10.97
C ILE A 30 -9.67 20.47 10.78
N GLU A 31 -9.46 20.88 9.53
CA GLU A 31 -9.22 22.28 9.17
C GLU A 31 -10.41 23.16 9.58
N PHE A 32 -11.63 22.76 9.23
CA PHE A 32 -12.85 23.49 9.57
C PHE A 32 -13.11 23.56 11.08
N ALA A 33 -12.84 22.46 11.80
CA ALA A 33 -13.04 22.38 13.25
C ALA A 33 -11.93 23.07 14.06
N ASN A 34 -10.87 23.56 13.41
CA ASN A 34 -9.68 24.16 14.04
C ASN A 34 -9.07 23.27 15.14
N VAL A 35 -9.17 21.94 14.96
CA VAL A 35 -8.69 20.96 15.94
C VAL A 35 -7.21 20.72 15.67
N ARG A 36 -6.35 21.28 16.52
CA ARG A 36 -4.88 21.22 16.38
C ARG A 36 -4.23 19.84 16.62
N SER A 37 -5.01 18.76 16.66
CA SER A 37 -4.52 17.42 17.01
C SER A 37 -4.06 16.65 15.78
N SER A 38 -2.77 16.74 15.48
CA SER A 38 -2.13 16.04 14.35
C SER A 38 -2.01 14.52 14.53
N SER A 39 -2.06 14.02 15.76
CA SER A 39 -1.81 12.60 16.06
C SER A 39 -3.00 11.69 15.72
N GLY A 40 -4.24 12.17 15.92
CA GLY A 40 -5.44 11.41 15.62
C GLY A 40 -5.63 11.14 14.12
N ALA A 41 -5.31 12.13 13.28
CA ALA A 41 -5.40 12.04 11.82
C ALA A 41 -4.44 10.97 11.27
N ILE A 42 -3.20 10.91 11.78
CA ILE A 42 -2.21 9.92 11.37
C ILE A 42 -2.69 8.50 11.69
N GLY A 43 -3.21 8.29 12.91
CA GLY A 43 -3.73 6.98 13.32
C GLY A 43 -4.91 6.51 12.47
N ALA A 44 -5.86 7.41 12.18
CA ALA A 44 -7.00 7.12 11.32
C ALA A 44 -6.58 6.76 9.89
N ASN A 45 -5.64 7.52 9.31
CA ASN A 45 -5.11 7.27 7.98
C ASN A 45 -4.36 5.93 7.91
N LEU A 46 -3.53 5.61 8.92
CA LEU A 46 -2.88 4.31 9.01
C LEU A 46 -3.91 3.17 9.08
N PHE A 47 -4.92 3.29 9.93
CA PHE A 47 -5.98 2.28 10.01
C PHE A 47 -6.71 2.10 8.67
N LEU A 48 -7.00 3.20 7.98
CA LEU A 48 -7.62 3.17 6.65
C LEU A 48 -6.73 2.44 5.64
N TYR A 49 -5.45 2.78 5.57
CA TYR A 49 -4.48 2.10 4.68
C TYR A 49 -4.34 0.61 5.01
N ALA A 50 -4.44 0.23 6.29
CA ALA A 50 -4.46 -1.17 6.69
C ALA A 50 -5.68 -1.91 6.12
N LEU A 51 -6.87 -1.31 6.22
CA LEU A 51 -8.10 -1.86 5.65
C LEU A 51 -8.04 -1.96 4.12
N ILE A 52 -7.55 -0.93 3.45
CA ILE A 52 -7.35 -0.93 1.99
C ILE A 52 -6.40 -2.05 1.59
N THR A 53 -5.31 -2.25 2.33
CA THR A 53 -4.34 -3.31 2.05
C THR A 53 -5.00 -4.69 2.20
N LEU A 54 -5.76 -4.91 3.28
CA LEU A 54 -6.52 -6.15 3.49
C LEU A 54 -7.53 -6.39 2.36
N TYR A 55 -8.35 -5.40 2.06
CA TYR A 55 -9.39 -5.50 1.04
C TYR A 55 -8.81 -5.68 -0.36
N SER A 56 -7.66 -5.06 -0.66
CA SER A 56 -6.93 -5.31 -1.90
C SER A 56 -6.55 -6.78 -2.04
N HIS A 57 -5.97 -7.40 -1.01
CA HIS A 57 -5.63 -8.82 -1.04
C HIS A 57 -6.87 -9.70 -1.22
N ARG A 58 -7.95 -9.42 -0.48
CA ARG A 58 -9.21 -10.17 -0.58
C ARG A 58 -9.85 -10.07 -1.97
N LEU A 59 -9.88 -8.88 -2.56
CA LEU A 59 -10.40 -8.66 -3.91
C LEU A 59 -9.53 -9.34 -4.98
N LEU A 60 -8.21 -9.27 -4.83
CA LEU A 60 -7.27 -9.90 -5.77
C LEU A 60 -7.37 -11.42 -5.75
N LEU A 61 -7.51 -12.03 -4.57
CA LEU A 61 -7.62 -13.47 -4.39
C LEU A 61 -9.00 -14.00 -4.78
N SER A 62 -10.08 -13.25 -4.49
CA SER A 62 -11.43 -13.66 -4.89
C SER A 62 -11.68 -13.49 -6.38
N GLY A 63 -10.99 -12.54 -7.04
CA GLY A 63 -11.22 -12.19 -8.45
C GLY A 63 -12.59 -11.58 -8.72
N LYS A 64 -13.39 -11.28 -7.68
CA LYS A 64 -14.76 -10.77 -7.79
C LYS A 64 -14.79 -9.24 -7.69
N SER A 65 -15.72 -8.63 -8.42
CA SER A 65 -16.09 -7.22 -8.25
C SER A 65 -17.26 -7.09 -7.28
N ILE A 66 -17.24 -6.06 -6.44
CA ILE A 66 -18.32 -5.75 -5.52
C ILE A 66 -19.24 -4.73 -6.20
N PRO A 67 -20.51 -5.08 -6.50
CA PRO A 67 -21.44 -4.11 -7.04
C PRO A 67 -21.70 -3.00 -6.01
N PHE A 68 -21.88 -1.77 -6.48
CA PHE A 68 -22.08 -0.60 -5.61
C PHE A 68 -23.21 -0.80 -4.59
N SER A 69 -24.31 -1.42 -5.00
CA SER A 69 -25.45 -1.74 -4.11
C SER A 69 -25.11 -2.71 -2.97
N ALA A 70 -24.05 -3.52 -3.11
CA ALA A 70 -23.60 -4.45 -2.08
C ALA A 70 -22.55 -3.84 -1.14
N MET A 71 -21.99 -2.65 -1.42
CA MET A 71 -21.01 -2.01 -0.54
C MET A 71 -21.62 -1.56 0.79
N PHE A 72 -22.89 -1.15 0.78
CA PHE A 72 -23.61 -0.65 1.96
C PHE A 72 -24.57 -1.69 2.57
N GLY A 73 -24.72 -2.85 1.93
CA GLY A 73 -25.57 -3.93 2.42
C GLY A 73 -24.79 -4.90 3.31
N ARG A 74 -25.37 -5.35 4.42
CA ARG A 74 -24.89 -6.51 5.18
C ARG A 74 -25.23 -7.80 4.41
N LYS A 75 -24.52 -8.07 3.31
CA LYS A 75 -24.63 -9.38 2.63
C LYS A 75 -23.62 -10.35 3.22
N GLN A 76 -24.14 -11.48 3.73
CA GLN A 76 -23.34 -12.68 4.00
C GLN A 76 -22.71 -13.15 2.67
N ASN A 77 -21.44 -13.56 2.69
CA ASN A 77 -20.60 -13.97 1.56
C ASN A 77 -19.99 -12.84 0.71
N SER A 78 -19.74 -11.66 1.30
CA SER A 78 -18.96 -10.62 0.62
C SER A 78 -17.48 -11.06 0.47
N PRO A 79 -16.80 -10.74 -0.64
CA PRO A 79 -15.35 -10.97 -0.78
C PRO A 79 -14.53 -10.33 0.35
N LEU A 80 -15.08 -9.32 1.03
CA LEU A 80 -14.42 -8.59 2.11
C LEU A 80 -14.69 -9.20 3.50
N GLU A 81 -15.47 -10.28 3.60
CA GLU A 81 -15.83 -10.90 4.87
C GLU A 81 -14.66 -11.70 5.50
N GLY A 82 -14.72 -11.92 6.81
CA GLY A 82 -13.77 -12.73 7.57
C GLY A 82 -12.93 -11.95 8.57
N PRO A 83 -12.31 -12.64 9.56
CA PRO A 83 -11.59 -12.00 10.65
C PRO A 83 -10.42 -11.14 10.14
N GLN A 84 -10.36 -9.89 10.64
CA GLN A 84 -9.34 -8.91 10.22
C GLN A 84 -8.08 -8.98 11.11
N LYS A 85 -8.26 -9.34 12.39
CA LYS A 85 -7.20 -9.33 13.42
C LYS A 85 -5.91 -10.05 13.01
N PRO A 86 -5.93 -11.26 12.41
CA PRO A 86 -4.70 -11.97 12.05
C PRO A 86 -3.88 -11.24 10.99
N PHE A 87 -4.55 -10.57 10.05
CA PHE A 87 -3.90 -9.77 9.02
C PHE A 87 -3.31 -8.49 9.64
N MET A 88 -4.11 -7.77 10.44
CA MET A 88 -3.70 -6.51 11.06
C MET A 88 -2.45 -6.68 11.93
N LEU A 89 -2.37 -7.75 12.73
CA LEU A 89 -1.22 -7.98 13.61
C LEU A 89 0.09 -8.16 12.80
N ARG A 90 0.02 -8.87 11.68
CA ARG A 90 1.18 -9.06 10.79
C ARG A 90 1.56 -7.79 10.06
N LEU A 91 0.57 -7.00 9.64
CA LEU A 91 0.80 -5.72 8.99
C LEU A 91 1.46 -4.73 9.95
N VAL A 92 0.97 -4.63 11.18
CA VAL A 92 1.58 -3.78 12.22
C VAL A 92 3.01 -4.23 12.51
N ALA A 93 3.28 -5.53 12.66
CA ALA A 93 4.64 -6.03 12.84
C ALA A 93 5.57 -5.63 11.67
N PHE A 94 5.07 -5.71 10.43
CA PHE A 94 5.82 -5.30 9.25
C PHE A 94 6.04 -3.78 9.17
N TRP A 95 5.06 -2.98 9.57
CA TRP A 95 5.21 -1.53 9.67
C TRP A 95 6.21 -1.12 10.73
N LEU A 96 6.21 -1.77 11.89
CA LEU A 96 7.23 -1.54 12.92
C LEU A 96 8.62 -1.87 12.40
N PHE A 97 8.78 -3.01 11.71
CA PHE A 97 10.02 -3.35 11.04
C PHE A 97 10.45 -2.26 10.04
N SER A 98 9.52 -1.82 9.17
CA SER A 98 9.80 -0.79 8.16
C SER A 98 10.16 0.56 8.78
N ALA A 99 9.49 0.94 9.87
CA ALA A 99 9.76 2.16 10.62
C ALA A 99 11.14 2.12 11.29
N VAL A 100 11.54 0.98 11.85
CA VAL A 100 12.89 0.78 12.41
C VAL A 100 13.95 0.89 11.32
N VAL A 101 13.77 0.20 10.19
CA VAL A 101 14.70 0.29 9.05
C VAL A 101 14.85 1.73 8.58
N TRP A 102 13.74 2.44 8.41
CA TRP A 102 13.76 3.83 7.98
C TRP A 102 14.42 4.75 9.03
N ALA A 103 14.12 4.59 10.32
CA ALA A 103 14.76 5.35 11.39
C ALA A 103 16.27 5.16 11.44
N LEU A 104 16.75 3.92 11.21
CA LEU A 104 18.19 3.63 11.14
C LEU A 104 18.86 4.36 9.97
N PHE A 105 18.23 4.39 8.79
CA PHE A 105 18.76 5.14 7.65
C PHE A 105 18.66 6.65 7.83
N CYS A 106 17.59 7.17 8.44
CA CYS A 106 17.48 8.58 8.82
C CYS A 106 18.65 8.97 9.73
N TRP A 107 18.91 8.16 10.76
CA TRP A 107 20.03 8.38 11.65
C TRP A 107 21.37 8.35 10.90
N ALA A 108 21.61 7.36 10.04
CA ALA A 108 22.85 7.26 9.27
C ALA A 108 23.07 8.45 8.32
N VAL A 109 22.03 8.87 7.58
CA VAL A 109 22.09 10.04 6.68
C VAL A 109 22.30 11.32 7.48
N TYR A 110 21.65 11.46 8.64
CA TYR A 110 21.83 12.61 9.52
C TYR A 110 23.29 12.78 9.98
N GLN A 111 23.98 11.68 10.33
CA GLN A 111 25.39 11.72 10.73
C GLN A 111 26.31 12.27 9.62
N ILE A 112 25.90 12.13 8.35
CA ILE A 112 26.70 12.56 7.19
C ILE A 112 26.32 13.99 6.76
N ALA A 113 25.05 14.37 6.88
CA ALA A 113 24.53 15.64 6.37
C ALA A 113 25.04 16.88 7.13
N GLY A 114 25.50 16.74 8.38
CA GLY A 114 26.26 17.76 9.11
C GLY A 114 25.57 19.11 9.33
N GLY A 115 24.23 19.18 9.28
CA GLY A 115 23.47 20.44 9.37
C GLY A 115 22.54 20.52 10.58
N GLU A 116 22.42 21.73 11.15
CA GLU A 116 21.43 22.06 12.17
C GLU A 116 20.23 22.76 11.50
N GLY A 117 19.01 22.31 11.79
CA GLY A 117 17.80 22.94 11.29
C GLY A 117 16.68 21.96 10.97
N ARG A 118 15.43 22.45 11.02
CA ARG A 118 14.24 21.64 10.76
C ARG A 118 14.15 21.19 9.30
N ASP A 119 14.63 22.00 8.36
CA ASP A 119 14.61 21.67 6.93
C ASP A 119 15.58 20.53 6.61
N VAL A 120 16.73 20.49 7.28
CA VAL A 120 17.70 19.38 7.17
C VAL A 120 17.04 18.06 7.58
N LEU A 121 16.24 18.05 8.66
CA LEU A 121 15.53 16.85 9.10
C LEU A 121 14.55 16.32 8.06
N TYR A 122 13.76 17.20 7.43
CA TYR A 122 12.82 16.79 6.37
C TYR A 122 13.56 16.20 5.15
N VAL A 123 14.65 16.83 4.72
CA VAL A 123 15.48 16.36 3.61
C VAL A 123 16.11 15.00 3.95
N VAL A 124 16.64 14.84 5.16
CA VAL A 124 17.20 13.58 5.65
C VAL A 124 16.14 12.47 5.63
N MET A 125 14.93 12.74 6.12
CA MET A 125 13.82 11.77 6.13
C MET A 125 13.46 11.29 4.72
N ILE A 126 13.43 12.19 3.74
CA ILE A 126 13.12 11.86 2.34
C ILE A 126 14.27 11.08 1.71
N ILE A 127 15.52 11.53 1.86
CA ILE A 127 16.70 10.86 1.29
C ILE A 127 16.86 9.46 1.87
N ALA A 128 16.60 9.27 3.17
CA ALA A 128 16.67 7.98 3.84
C ALA A 128 15.67 6.94 3.28
N LEU A 129 14.61 7.36 2.58
CA LEU A 129 13.71 6.41 1.89
C LEU A 129 14.41 5.65 0.78
N VAL A 130 15.40 6.25 0.11
CA VAL A 130 16.11 5.64 -1.02
C VAL A 130 16.84 4.34 -0.62
N PRO A 131 17.68 4.32 0.44
CA PRO A 131 18.29 3.08 0.91
C PRO A 131 17.34 2.20 1.75
N ALA A 132 16.32 2.77 2.41
CA ALA A 132 15.35 1.98 3.19
C ALA A 132 14.43 1.13 2.30
N ALA A 133 13.97 1.67 1.16
CA ALA A 133 13.01 1.00 0.30
C ALA A 133 13.49 -0.36 -0.24
N PRO A 134 14.74 -0.53 -0.73
CA PRO A 134 15.28 -1.83 -1.12
C PRO A 134 15.23 -2.87 0.01
N VAL A 135 15.58 -2.48 1.24
CA VAL A 135 15.56 -3.39 2.40
C VAL A 135 14.13 -3.83 2.72
N VAL A 136 13.18 -2.90 2.70
CA VAL A 136 11.76 -3.18 2.91
C VAL A 136 11.21 -4.06 1.78
N TYR A 137 11.62 -3.85 0.53
CA TYR A 137 11.20 -4.68 -0.61
C TYR A 137 11.79 -6.08 -0.59
N VAL A 138 13.04 -6.26 -0.13
CA VAL A 138 13.62 -7.58 0.12
C VAL A 138 12.82 -8.31 1.20
N ALA A 139 12.48 -7.62 2.30
CA ALA A 139 11.63 -8.20 3.34
C ALA A 139 10.23 -8.57 2.82
N LEU A 140 9.60 -7.73 1.99
CA LEU A 140 8.33 -8.07 1.32
C LEU A 140 8.47 -9.24 0.36
N ALA A 141 9.55 -9.34 -0.40
CA ALA A 141 9.76 -10.45 -1.33
C ALA A 141 9.92 -11.80 -0.59
N LEU A 142 10.54 -11.78 0.60
CA LEU A 142 10.75 -12.98 1.42
C LEU A 142 9.53 -13.35 2.29
N PHE A 143 8.92 -12.37 2.95
CA PHE A 143 7.87 -12.62 3.96
C PHE A 143 6.49 -12.12 3.54
N GLY A 144 6.38 -11.32 2.49
CA GLY A 144 5.14 -10.65 2.11
C GLY A 144 4.01 -11.59 1.69
N THR A 145 4.30 -12.86 1.34
CA THR A 145 3.25 -13.87 1.10
C THR A 145 2.44 -14.21 2.36
N VAL A 146 2.86 -13.73 3.53
CA VAL A 146 2.09 -13.81 4.77
C VAL A 146 0.78 -13.01 4.69
N PHE A 147 0.76 -11.90 3.95
CA PHE A 147 -0.41 -11.03 3.81
C PHE A 147 -1.53 -11.66 3.00
N PRO A 148 -1.32 -12.15 1.75
CA PRO A 148 -2.35 -12.87 1.03
C PRO A 148 -2.79 -14.14 1.77
N ALA A 149 -1.86 -14.89 2.40
CA ALA A 149 -2.24 -16.06 3.19
C ALA A 149 -3.18 -15.70 4.36
N ALA A 150 -2.87 -14.63 5.10
CA ALA A 150 -3.72 -14.16 6.19
C ALA A 150 -5.06 -13.59 5.67
N ALA A 151 -5.06 -12.89 4.54
CA ALA A 151 -6.27 -12.38 3.90
C ALA A 151 -7.19 -13.51 3.39
N ALA A 152 -6.60 -14.61 2.92
CA ALA A 152 -7.26 -15.84 2.51
C ALA A 152 -7.71 -16.73 3.68
N LEU A 153 -7.42 -16.34 4.94
CA LEU A 153 -7.68 -17.13 6.14
C LEU A 153 -6.99 -18.51 6.13
N GLN A 154 -5.83 -18.59 5.46
CA GLN A 154 -5.01 -19.79 5.39
C GLN A 154 -3.82 -19.71 6.35
N ASP A 155 -2.97 -20.74 6.34
CA ASP A 155 -1.76 -20.77 7.15
C ASP A 155 -0.76 -19.66 6.75
N ALA A 156 -0.75 -18.65 7.61
CA ALA A 156 0.08 -17.47 7.53
C ALA A 156 1.21 -17.50 8.57
N ALA A 157 1.72 -18.68 8.91
CA ALA A 157 2.97 -18.82 9.66
C ALA A 157 4.15 -18.18 8.91
N MET A 158 5.04 -17.49 9.63
CA MET A 158 6.20 -16.82 9.02
C MET A 158 7.18 -17.80 8.36
N SER A 159 7.37 -18.99 8.92
CA SER A 159 8.20 -20.05 8.33
C SER A 159 7.68 -20.46 6.95
N ASN A 160 6.36 -20.66 6.83
CA ASN A 160 5.72 -21.04 5.59
C ASN A 160 5.72 -19.88 4.59
N ALA A 161 5.54 -18.65 5.05
CA ALA A 161 5.70 -17.46 4.21
C ALA A 161 7.12 -17.34 3.65
N LEU A 162 8.15 -17.59 4.48
CA LEU A 162 9.55 -17.58 4.05
C LEU A 162 9.87 -18.69 3.05
N ALA A 163 9.34 -19.90 3.27
CA ALA A 163 9.50 -21.00 2.32
C ALA A 163 8.92 -20.65 0.94
N ARG A 164 7.69 -20.10 0.90
CA ARG A 164 7.06 -19.60 -0.33
C ARG A 164 7.84 -18.44 -0.96
N GLY A 165 8.30 -17.50 -0.13
CA GLY A 165 9.04 -16.32 -0.58
C GLY A 165 10.37 -16.67 -1.19
N LYS A 166 11.13 -17.62 -0.63
CA LYS A 166 12.40 -18.09 -1.21
C LYS A 166 12.22 -18.64 -2.63
N LYS A 167 11.16 -19.41 -2.88
CA LYS A 167 10.87 -19.99 -4.21
C LYS A 167 10.58 -18.92 -5.27
N THR A 168 9.92 -17.82 -4.88
CA THR A 168 9.48 -16.76 -5.81
C THR A 168 10.28 -15.46 -5.68
N PHE A 169 11.37 -15.47 -4.89
CA PHE A 169 12.03 -14.26 -4.38
C PHE A 169 12.36 -13.25 -5.47
N TRP A 170 13.16 -13.64 -6.46
CA TRP A 170 13.63 -12.74 -7.52
C TRP A 170 12.50 -12.20 -8.39
N ARG A 171 11.50 -13.04 -8.70
CA ARG A 171 10.33 -12.63 -9.47
C ARG A 171 9.48 -11.64 -8.68
N THR A 172 9.27 -11.88 -7.39
CA THR A 172 8.52 -11.00 -6.50
C THR A 172 9.24 -9.67 -6.29
N LEU A 173 10.55 -9.70 -6.02
CA LEU A 173 11.37 -8.51 -5.87
C LEU A 173 11.35 -7.65 -7.14
N PHE A 174 11.53 -8.27 -8.32
CA PHE A 174 11.43 -7.55 -9.59
C PHE A 174 10.04 -6.95 -9.82
N ARG A 175 8.97 -7.70 -9.54
CA ARG A 175 7.58 -7.19 -9.63
C ARG A 175 7.34 -6.01 -8.69
N LEU A 176 7.89 -6.04 -7.48
CA LEU A 176 7.78 -4.93 -6.51
C LEU A 176 8.53 -3.69 -6.99
N ILE A 177 9.79 -3.84 -7.42
CA ILE A 177 10.62 -2.73 -7.87
C ILE A 177 10.09 -2.16 -9.19
N ALA A 178 9.94 -2.98 -10.22
CA ALA A 178 9.49 -2.51 -11.52
C ALA A 178 8.03 -2.05 -11.47
N GLY A 179 7.15 -2.77 -10.77
CA GLY A 179 5.73 -2.45 -10.67
C GLY A 179 5.47 -1.16 -9.90
N ASN A 180 5.96 -1.03 -8.68
CA ASN A 180 5.77 0.22 -7.93
C ASN A 180 6.66 1.34 -8.49
N GLY A 181 7.91 1.05 -8.85
CA GLY A 181 8.85 2.05 -9.36
C GLY A 181 8.38 2.72 -10.64
N LEU A 182 8.00 1.95 -11.67
CA LEU A 182 7.49 2.54 -12.93
C LEU A 182 6.19 3.31 -12.70
N PHE A 183 5.32 2.81 -11.81
CA PHE A 183 4.08 3.51 -11.48
C PHE A 183 4.35 4.84 -10.78
N THR A 184 5.26 4.86 -9.79
CA THR A 184 5.66 6.08 -9.11
C THR A 184 6.29 7.08 -10.07
N LEU A 185 7.15 6.65 -11.00
CA LEU A 185 7.72 7.53 -12.02
C LEU A 185 6.65 8.12 -12.94
N ALA A 186 5.69 7.31 -13.39
CA ALA A 186 4.58 7.78 -14.21
C ALA A 186 3.67 8.75 -13.44
N ALA A 187 3.37 8.47 -12.18
CA ALA A 187 2.60 9.34 -11.31
C ALA A 187 3.30 10.68 -11.07
N LEU A 188 4.62 10.67 -10.83
CA LEU A 188 5.42 11.89 -10.68
C LEU A 188 5.41 12.71 -11.97
N ALA A 189 5.64 12.08 -13.13
CA ALA A 189 5.59 12.77 -14.42
C ALA A 189 4.20 13.40 -14.67
N GLY A 190 3.12 12.69 -14.35
CA GLY A 190 1.76 13.21 -14.44
C GLY A 190 1.50 14.38 -13.49
N ALA A 191 1.97 14.30 -12.25
CA ALA A 191 1.86 15.38 -11.27
C ALA A 191 2.65 16.63 -11.71
N THR A 192 3.88 16.45 -12.22
CA THR A 192 4.69 17.54 -12.78
C THR A 192 4.00 18.18 -13.98
N PHE A 193 3.45 17.38 -14.90
CA PHE A 193 2.71 17.90 -16.04
C PHE A 193 1.50 18.73 -15.61
N LEU A 194 0.70 18.22 -14.65
CA LEU A 194 -0.45 18.95 -14.11
C LEU A 194 -0.04 20.26 -13.44
N PHE A 195 1.05 20.26 -12.67
CA PHE A 195 1.58 21.46 -12.03
C PHE A 195 1.90 22.56 -13.06
N PHE A 196 2.57 22.22 -14.16
CA PHE A 196 2.87 23.17 -15.23
C PHE A 196 1.61 23.61 -16.01
N ALA A 197 0.66 22.70 -16.23
CA ALA A 197 -0.57 23.00 -16.97
C ALA A 197 -1.51 23.96 -16.22
N VAL A 198 -1.54 23.90 -14.88
CA VAL A 198 -2.45 24.71 -14.04
C VAL A 198 -1.93 26.13 -13.80
N GLY A 199 -0.66 26.42 -14.14
CA GLY A 199 -0.18 27.81 -14.27
C GLY A 199 -0.24 28.67 -13.00
N GLY A 200 -0.24 28.06 -11.81
CA GLY A 200 -0.16 28.76 -10.52
C GLY A 200 -1.49 29.22 -9.90
N GLY A 201 -2.62 28.98 -10.57
CA GLY A 201 -3.95 29.31 -10.04
C GLY A 201 -4.67 28.08 -9.49
N ILE A 202 -4.31 27.63 -8.29
CA ILE A 202 -5.02 26.54 -7.61
C ILE A 202 -6.05 27.16 -6.66
N ASN A 203 -7.34 27.00 -6.97
CA ASN A 203 -8.40 27.31 -6.02
C ASN A 203 -8.68 26.09 -5.13
N PHE A 204 -9.36 26.33 -4.00
CA PHE A 204 -9.68 25.29 -3.01
C PHE A 204 -10.36 24.04 -3.60
N ALA A 205 -11.28 24.22 -4.56
CA ALA A 205 -11.97 23.10 -5.20
C ALA A 205 -11.01 22.24 -6.04
N LEU A 206 -10.11 22.87 -6.79
CA LEU A 206 -9.08 22.17 -7.57
C LEU A 206 -8.08 21.47 -6.66
N GLU A 207 -7.64 22.11 -5.57
CA GLU A 207 -6.76 21.50 -4.57
C GLU A 207 -7.37 20.23 -3.96
N THR A 208 -8.63 20.32 -3.53
CA THR A 208 -9.38 19.19 -2.97
C THR A 208 -9.48 18.03 -3.97
N PHE A 209 -9.77 18.36 -5.24
CA PHE A 209 -9.85 17.37 -6.30
C PHE A 209 -8.49 16.71 -6.61
N LEU A 210 -7.42 17.49 -6.67
CA LEU A 210 -6.06 16.98 -6.87
C LEU A 210 -5.62 16.09 -5.69
N SER A 211 -5.96 16.45 -4.46
CA SER A 211 -5.73 15.61 -3.27
C SER A 211 -6.47 14.28 -3.34
N PHE A 212 -7.73 14.30 -3.79
CA PHE A 212 -8.49 13.07 -4.05
C PHE A 212 -7.86 12.19 -5.15
N LEU A 213 -7.39 12.79 -6.25
CA LEU A 213 -6.70 12.05 -7.31
C LEU A 213 -5.35 11.47 -6.84
N SER A 214 -4.59 12.25 -6.06
CA SER A 214 -3.33 11.80 -5.44
C SER A 214 -3.58 10.61 -4.49
N GLY A 215 -4.66 10.68 -3.71
CA GLY A 215 -5.13 9.56 -2.90
C GLY A 215 -5.38 8.30 -3.75
N LEU A 216 -6.12 8.42 -4.86
CA LEU A 216 -6.38 7.29 -5.76
C LEU A 216 -5.10 6.67 -6.35
N VAL A 217 -4.15 7.52 -6.74
CA VAL A 217 -2.82 7.09 -7.20
C VAL A 217 -2.10 6.31 -6.09
N GLY A 218 -2.09 6.83 -4.86
CA GLY A 218 -1.53 6.16 -3.69
C GLY A 218 -2.18 4.79 -3.42
N LEU A 219 -3.52 4.72 -3.46
CA LEU A 219 -4.27 3.48 -3.30
C LEU A 219 -3.94 2.46 -4.39
N PHE A 220 -3.73 2.90 -5.63
CA PHE A 220 -3.31 2.01 -6.71
C PHE A 220 -1.90 1.45 -6.48
N GLY A 221 -0.98 2.24 -5.92
CA GLY A 221 0.35 1.76 -5.50
C GLY A 221 0.27 0.67 -4.41
N ILE A 222 -0.61 0.85 -3.41
CA ILE A 222 -0.90 -0.19 -2.41
C ILE A 222 -1.46 -1.44 -3.09
N HIS A 223 -2.40 -1.26 -4.03
CA HIS A 223 -3.03 -2.36 -4.77
C HIS A 223 -2.05 -3.12 -5.68
N LEU A 224 -1.09 -2.43 -6.30
CA LEU A 224 0.00 -3.04 -7.06
C LEU A 224 0.88 -3.90 -6.15
N THR A 225 1.26 -3.38 -4.98
CA THR A 225 2.02 -4.15 -4.00
C THR A 225 1.26 -5.41 -3.58
N ALA A 226 -0.02 -5.29 -3.25
CA ALA A 226 -0.87 -6.44 -2.95
C ALA A 226 -0.94 -7.43 -4.13
N THR A 227 -1.03 -6.94 -5.37
CA THR A 227 -1.05 -7.77 -6.58
C THR A 227 0.24 -8.58 -6.73
N ALA A 228 1.40 -7.97 -6.54
CA ALA A 228 2.69 -8.66 -6.60
C ALA A 228 2.78 -9.80 -5.58
N LEU A 229 2.32 -9.55 -4.34
CA LEU A 229 2.34 -10.52 -3.26
C LEU A 229 1.31 -11.64 -3.45
N CYS A 230 0.09 -11.33 -3.92
CA CYS A 230 -0.91 -12.34 -4.27
C CYS A 230 -0.39 -13.26 -5.39
N MET A 231 0.20 -12.70 -6.44
CA MET A 231 0.80 -13.50 -7.51
C MET A 231 1.93 -14.39 -6.99
N ALA A 232 2.81 -13.88 -6.12
CA ALA A 232 3.88 -14.67 -5.50
C ALA A 232 3.34 -15.83 -4.64
N TYR A 233 2.26 -15.57 -3.92
CA TYR A 233 1.60 -16.56 -3.08
C TYR A 233 0.92 -17.67 -3.90
N GLU A 234 0.21 -17.33 -4.98
CA GLU A 234 -0.41 -18.29 -5.91
C GLU A 234 0.65 -19.12 -6.63
N GLU A 235 1.68 -18.48 -7.18
CA GLU A 235 2.79 -19.14 -7.88
C GLU A 235 3.55 -20.12 -6.98
N ALA A 236 3.76 -19.77 -5.70
CA ALA A 236 4.39 -20.67 -4.75
C ALA A 236 3.52 -21.90 -4.40
N ARG A 237 2.18 -21.78 -4.47
CA ARG A 237 1.26 -22.91 -4.27
C ARG A 237 1.30 -23.87 -5.45
N GLU A 238 1.25 -23.35 -6.67
CA GLU A 238 1.36 -24.15 -7.90
C GLU A 238 2.66 -24.96 -7.92
N LEU A 239 3.79 -24.33 -7.55
CA LEU A 239 5.08 -25.01 -7.46
C LEU A 239 5.10 -26.12 -6.40
N SER A 240 4.47 -25.91 -5.24
CA SER A 240 4.40 -26.96 -4.21
C SER A 240 3.50 -28.12 -4.61
N GLU A 241 2.43 -27.88 -5.36
CA GLU A 241 1.57 -28.94 -5.86
C GLU A 241 2.32 -29.77 -6.91
N ALA A 242 3.05 -29.12 -7.83
CA ALA A 242 3.87 -29.83 -8.83
C ALA A 242 4.95 -30.73 -8.21
N GLU A 243 5.61 -30.30 -7.12
CA GLU A 243 6.63 -31.09 -6.41
C GLU A 243 6.06 -32.34 -5.71
N VAL A 244 4.77 -32.34 -5.33
CA VAL A 244 4.12 -33.51 -4.70
C VAL A 244 3.79 -34.60 -5.73
N PHE A 245 3.64 -34.22 -6.99
CA PHE A 245 3.26 -35.14 -8.09
C PHE A 245 4.43 -35.56 -8.99
N SER A 246 5.66 -35.10 -8.71
CA SER A 246 6.90 -35.50 -9.41
C SER A 246 7.66 -36.57 -8.64
#